data_AF-A0A962ZZ76-F1
#
_entry.id   AF-A0A962ZZ76-F1
#
_cell.length_a   1.000
_cell.length_b   1.000
_cell.length_c   1.000
_cell.angle_alpha   90.00
_cell.angle_beta   90.00
_cell.angle_gamma   90.00
#
_symmetry.space_group_name_H-M   'P 1'
#
loop_
_entity.id
_entity.type
_entity.pdbx_description
1 polymer ?
#
loop_
_entity_poly.entity_id
_entity_poly.type
_entity_poly.pdbx_seq_one_letter_code
_entity_poly.pdbx_strand_id
1 'polypeptide(L)'
;MNALAGLAAMLLGLAILVEVIQEAYKFLTSSKSRTYAKVLNDFAGPWVQQLFGAGPVTQLHVRRPFQWIRSRPEGALLPLDKEQLLEAIDRTAADWILHSLEALKIEKQLQSGKPAAPSPGVKKMIAALEGCGPGVPGYKNARDIVDFFAEWNLLSVSRDPEGGGWQLKLDEELDAGKLLTAFYQRFFPERVDIDKRFAQLEKNFEFAYQRRNLRQTFVFALLVALLFNFPFDELYRQATQRSTAETTALAEKMIGLYQERLPQVRSAAAMEQVSTTEEGGPTENGSAASEQVLKELHQQAVTVLAALSAREGSSAIETPYYTRGLKRMAALSSHPPQLLAYLFNCLVTAFFISFGAPFWHRVTSALLRRREEQKQTPNLPGA
;
A
#
# COMPACT_ATOMS: atom_id res chain seq x y z
N MET A 1 -34.91 -22.22 -0.44
CA MET A 1 -33.45 -22.47 -0.55
C MET A 1 -32.86 -22.04 -1.89
N ASN A 2 -33.46 -22.38 -3.03
CA ASN A 2 -32.94 -22.00 -4.36
C ASN A 2 -32.69 -20.50 -4.53
N ALA A 3 -33.66 -19.66 -4.16
CA ALA A 3 -33.52 -18.20 -4.24
C ALA A 3 -32.33 -17.66 -3.42
N LEU A 4 -32.09 -18.23 -2.22
CA LEU A 4 -30.95 -17.81 -1.37
C LEU A 4 -29.62 -18.23 -1.99
N ALA A 5 -29.52 -19.43 -2.55
CA ALA A 5 -28.33 -19.90 -3.25
C ALA A 5 -28.04 -19.06 -4.51
N GLY A 6 -29.08 -18.73 -5.28
CA GLY A 6 -28.97 -17.85 -6.45
C GLY A 6 -28.53 -16.44 -6.08
N LEU A 7 -29.09 -15.88 -5.01
CA LEU A 7 -28.71 -14.56 -4.51
C LEU A 7 -27.26 -14.56 -4.01
N ALA A 8 -26.85 -15.56 -3.23
CA ALA A 8 -25.48 -15.69 -2.74
C ALA A 8 -24.48 -15.81 -3.88
N ALA A 9 -24.79 -16.59 -4.93
CA ALA A 9 -23.95 -16.71 -6.11
C ALA A 9 -23.84 -15.39 -6.90
N MET A 10 -24.95 -14.65 -7.06
CA MET A 10 -24.91 -13.32 -7.68
C MET A 10 -24.06 -12.34 -6.88
N LEU A 11 -24.23 -12.31 -5.56
CA LEU A 11 -23.45 -11.44 -4.66
C LEU A 11 -21.96 -11.83 -4.65
N LEU A 12 -21.64 -13.11 -4.74
CA LEU A 12 -20.26 -13.59 -4.95
C LEU A 12 -19.69 -13.04 -6.26
N GLY A 13 -20.43 -13.16 -7.37
CA GLY A 13 -20.01 -12.61 -8.66
C GLY A 13 -19.75 -11.11 -8.61
N LEU A 14 -20.68 -10.33 -8.04
CA LEU A 14 -20.51 -8.89 -7.87
C LEU A 14 -19.33 -8.54 -6.95
N ALA A 15 -19.07 -9.33 -5.91
CA ALA A 15 -17.92 -9.14 -5.03
C ALA A 15 -16.59 -9.41 -5.74
N ILE A 16 -16.51 -10.44 -6.59
CA ILE A 16 -15.34 -10.70 -7.44
C ILE A 16 -15.11 -9.51 -8.39
N LEU A 17 -16.16 -9.02 -9.05
CA LEU A 17 -16.07 -7.88 -9.96
C LEU A 17 -15.54 -6.62 -9.25
N VAL A 18 -16.07 -6.31 -8.07
CA VAL A 18 -15.61 -5.16 -7.27
C VAL A 18 -14.17 -5.32 -6.85
N GLU A 19 -13.74 -6.53 -6.47
CA GLU A 19 -12.35 -6.80 -6.10
C GLU A 19 -11.41 -6.60 -7.29
N VAL A 20 -11.77 -7.08 -8.48
CA VAL A 20 -11.01 -6.86 -9.73
C VAL A 20 -10.86 -5.36 -10.04
N ILE A 21 -11.96 -4.60 -9.95
CA ILE A 21 -11.93 -3.13 -10.17
C ILE A 21 -11.07 -2.45 -9.10
N GLN A 22 -11.17 -2.89 -7.84
CA GLN A 22 -10.40 -2.33 -6.74
C GLN A 22 -8.89 -2.59 -6.90
N GLU A 23 -8.49 -3.79 -7.32
CA GLU A 23 -7.08 -4.09 -7.60
C GLU A 23 -6.57 -3.29 -8.80
N ALA A 24 -7.35 -3.17 -9.88
CA ALA A 24 -7.03 -2.29 -11.00
C ALA A 24 -6.83 -0.83 -10.53
N TYR A 25 -7.71 -0.34 -9.65
CA TYR A 25 -7.59 1.01 -9.10
C TYR A 25 -6.36 1.17 -8.20
N LYS A 26 -6.09 0.21 -7.31
CA LYS A 26 -4.91 0.21 -6.43
C LYS A 26 -3.63 0.26 -7.26
N PHE A 27 -3.58 -0.54 -8.33
CA PHE A 27 -2.50 -0.58 -9.29
C PHE A 27 -2.28 0.78 -9.96
N LEU A 28 -3.35 1.39 -10.50
CA LEU A 28 -3.27 2.68 -11.21
C LEU A 28 -2.94 3.88 -10.31
N THR A 29 -3.29 3.81 -9.02
CA THR A 29 -3.18 4.95 -8.10
C THR A 29 -2.08 4.85 -7.07
N SER A 30 -1.33 3.73 -6.99
CA SER A 30 -0.32 3.50 -5.94
C SER A 30 -0.90 3.77 -4.54
N SER A 31 -2.09 3.20 -4.30
CA SER A 31 -2.92 3.48 -3.12
C SER A 31 -2.18 3.19 -1.80
N LYS A 32 -1.34 2.16 -1.79
CA LYS A 32 -0.55 1.71 -0.62
C LYS A 32 0.52 2.75 -0.24
N SER A 33 1.38 3.14 -1.19
CA SER A 33 2.47 4.10 -0.98
C SER A 33 1.96 5.47 -0.51
N ARG A 34 0.84 5.95 -1.06
CA ARG A 34 0.21 7.20 -0.59
C ARG A 34 -0.31 7.12 0.84
N THR A 35 -0.91 5.99 1.18
CA THR A 35 -1.43 5.80 2.53
C THR A 35 -0.28 5.72 3.53
N TYR A 36 0.82 5.03 3.17
CA TYR A 36 2.04 5.00 3.97
C TYR A 36 2.64 6.39 4.13
N ALA A 37 2.84 7.15 3.05
CA ALA A 37 3.38 8.50 3.10
C ALA A 37 2.54 9.44 3.99
N LYS A 38 1.20 9.35 3.89
CA LYS A 38 0.30 10.11 4.76
C LYS A 38 0.49 9.72 6.22
N VAL A 39 0.48 8.42 6.53
CA VAL A 39 0.61 7.93 7.91
C VAL A 39 1.98 8.27 8.49
N LEU A 40 3.04 8.19 7.70
CA LEU A 40 4.39 8.59 8.12
C LEU A 40 4.46 10.09 8.43
N ASN A 41 3.85 10.94 7.59
CA ASN A 41 3.74 12.38 7.83
C ASN A 41 2.89 12.69 9.08
N ASP A 42 1.78 11.98 9.30
CA ASP A 42 0.96 12.14 10.51
C ASP A 42 1.69 11.66 11.77
N PHE A 43 2.59 10.68 11.65
CA PHE A 43 3.32 10.06 12.75
C PHE A 43 4.58 10.82 13.16
N ALA A 44 5.43 11.17 12.18
CA ALA A 44 6.72 11.83 12.42
C ALA A 44 6.68 13.34 12.16
N GLY A 45 5.63 13.85 11.51
CA GLY A 45 5.42 15.28 11.28
C GLY A 45 5.78 15.74 9.86
N PRO A 46 5.62 17.06 9.58
CA PRO A 46 5.74 17.62 8.23
C PRO A 46 7.13 17.49 7.58
N TRP A 47 8.20 17.38 8.37
CA TRP A 47 9.58 17.28 7.85
C TRP A 47 9.78 16.04 6.96
N VAL A 48 9.01 14.97 7.19
CA VAL A 48 9.01 13.74 6.38
C VAL A 48 8.77 14.03 4.89
N GLN A 49 8.12 15.15 4.55
CA GLN A 49 7.94 15.56 3.16
C GLN A 49 9.27 15.76 2.42
N GLN A 50 10.36 16.05 3.14
CA GLN A 50 11.71 16.12 2.59
C GLN A 50 12.19 14.75 2.08
N LEU A 51 11.76 13.64 2.70
CA LEU A 51 12.03 12.28 2.21
C LEU A 51 11.37 12.03 0.85
N PHE A 52 10.25 12.68 0.54
CA PHE A 52 9.52 12.52 -0.72
C PHE A 52 9.87 13.59 -1.76
N GLY A 53 10.72 14.55 -1.42
CA GLY A 53 11.13 15.65 -2.29
C GLY A 53 12.11 15.18 -3.37
N ALA A 54 12.24 15.97 -4.45
CA ALA A 54 13.33 15.83 -5.40
C ALA A 54 14.63 16.33 -4.73
N GLY A 55 15.27 15.45 -3.96
CA GLY A 55 16.49 15.73 -3.20
C GLY A 55 17.56 14.65 -3.36
N PRO A 56 18.65 14.67 -2.57
CA PRO A 56 19.75 13.70 -2.65
C PRO A 56 19.30 12.27 -2.35
N VAL A 57 18.17 12.10 -1.64
CA VAL A 57 17.48 10.82 -1.47
C VAL A 57 16.48 10.65 -2.61
N THR A 58 16.96 10.56 -3.86
CA THR A 58 16.12 10.21 -5.02
C THR A 58 15.40 8.88 -4.84
N GLN A 59 15.74 8.12 -3.80
CA GLN A 59 15.28 6.76 -3.59
C GLN A 59 13.89 6.60 -2.97
N LEU A 60 13.16 7.66 -2.62
CA LEU A 60 11.83 7.53 -2.04
C LEU A 60 10.75 8.24 -2.87
N HIS A 61 10.41 7.64 -4.01
CA HIS A 61 9.37 8.18 -4.88
C HIS A 61 8.02 7.50 -4.64
N VAL A 62 7.01 8.32 -4.32
CA VAL A 62 5.61 7.90 -4.40
C VAL A 62 5.14 8.01 -5.85
N ARG A 63 4.70 6.89 -6.45
CA ARG A 63 4.15 6.91 -7.81
C ARG A 63 2.93 7.85 -7.89
N ARG A 64 2.98 8.80 -8.84
CA ARG A 64 1.86 9.70 -9.12
C ARG A 64 0.73 8.91 -9.81
N PRO A 65 -0.53 9.36 -9.72
CA PRO A 65 -1.64 8.60 -10.28
C PRO A 65 -1.48 8.57 -11.79
N PHE A 66 -1.79 7.43 -12.41
CA PHE A 66 -1.77 7.31 -13.88
C PHE A 66 -0.40 7.56 -14.51
N GLN A 67 0.71 7.28 -13.80
CA GLN A 67 2.02 7.17 -14.45
C GLN A 67 2.11 5.80 -15.17
N TRP A 68 1.52 5.73 -16.36
CA TRP A 68 1.56 4.54 -17.25
C TRP A 68 2.95 4.36 -17.86
N ILE A 69 3.66 5.47 -18.09
CA ILE A 69 5.00 5.50 -18.66
C ILE A 69 5.98 5.86 -17.55
N ARG A 70 6.97 4.99 -17.30
CA ARG A 70 8.02 5.21 -16.31
C ARG A 70 8.89 6.41 -16.72
N SER A 71 8.54 7.60 -16.26
CA SER A 71 9.56 8.60 -15.95
C SER A 71 10.14 8.19 -14.60
N ARG A 72 11.21 7.38 -14.70
CA ARG A 72 12.05 6.76 -13.66
C ARG A 72 11.86 7.30 -12.23
N PRO A 73 11.30 6.51 -11.30
CA PRO A 73 11.66 6.66 -9.90
C PRO A 73 12.96 5.88 -9.66
N GLU A 74 14.08 6.56 -9.46
CA GLU A 74 15.32 5.94 -9.01
C GLU A 74 15.23 5.64 -7.50
N GLY A 75 14.52 4.57 -7.09
CA GLY A 75 14.73 3.88 -5.80
C GLY A 75 13.52 3.21 -5.14
N ALA A 76 13.63 2.96 -3.82
CA ALA A 76 12.72 2.16 -3.01
C ALA A 76 11.24 2.61 -3.06
N LEU A 77 10.37 1.64 -3.34
CA LEU A 77 8.92 1.83 -3.32
C LEU A 77 8.38 1.69 -1.89
N LEU A 78 7.56 2.66 -1.46
CA LEU A 78 6.87 2.56 -0.16
C LEU A 78 5.86 1.41 -0.15
N PRO A 79 5.64 0.73 0.99
CA PRO A 79 6.18 1.02 2.32
C PRO A 79 7.63 0.55 2.49
N LEU A 80 8.41 1.29 3.29
CA LEU A 80 9.76 0.88 3.68
C LEU A 80 9.70 0.00 4.92
N ASP A 81 10.64 -0.94 5.02
CA ASP A 81 10.93 -1.57 6.29
C ASP A 81 11.60 -0.58 7.26
N LYS A 82 11.82 -1.04 8.50
CA LYS A 82 12.38 -0.21 9.57
C LYS A 82 13.77 0.31 9.21
N GLU A 83 14.64 -0.56 8.70
CA GLU A 83 16.05 -0.23 8.45
C GLU A 83 16.17 0.72 7.28
N GLN A 84 15.45 0.45 6.19
CA GLN A 84 15.33 1.30 5.01
C GLN A 84 14.80 2.69 5.37
N LEU A 85 13.79 2.79 6.24
CA LEU A 85 13.28 4.08 6.69
C LEU A 85 14.32 4.85 7.50
N LEU A 86 14.98 4.19 8.46
CA LEU A 86 16.01 4.85 9.28
C LEU A 86 17.20 5.30 8.44
N GLU A 87 17.63 4.49 7.46
CA GLU A 87 18.69 4.86 6.53
C GLU A 87 18.27 6.03 5.62
N ALA A 88 17.04 6.03 5.12
CA ALA A 88 16.56 7.15 4.33
C ALA A 88 16.51 8.45 5.12
N ILE A 89 16.18 8.37 6.42
CA ILE A 89 16.23 9.52 7.32
C ILE A 89 17.66 10.00 7.51
N ASP A 90 18.60 9.08 7.74
CA ASP A 90 20.03 9.42 7.86
C ASP A 90 20.50 10.25 6.65
N ARG A 91 20.12 9.84 5.43
CA ARG A 91 20.47 10.49 4.15
C ARG A 91 19.84 11.88 3.94
N THR A 92 18.92 12.32 4.80
CA THR A 92 18.36 13.69 4.73
C THR A 92 19.20 14.73 5.48
N ALA A 93 20.16 14.29 6.29
CA ALA A 93 21.03 15.22 7.00
C ALA A 93 21.99 15.98 6.09
N ALA A 94 22.51 17.09 6.60
CA ALA A 94 23.54 17.85 5.92
C ALA A 94 24.87 17.07 5.86
N ASP A 95 25.68 17.37 4.84
CA ASP A 95 26.92 16.64 4.49
C ASP A 95 27.83 16.36 5.68
N TRP A 96 28.09 17.35 6.53
CA TRP A 96 28.95 17.16 7.69
C TRP A 96 28.37 16.20 8.73
N ILE A 97 27.05 16.27 8.98
CA ILE A 97 26.37 15.37 9.90
C ILE A 97 26.40 13.95 9.33
N LEU A 98 26.19 13.80 8.02
CA LEU A 98 26.27 12.54 7.30
C LEU A 98 27.66 11.90 7.38
N HIS A 99 28.71 12.64 7.05
CA HIS A 99 30.08 12.14 7.11
C HIS A 99 30.46 11.71 8.54
N SER A 100 30.07 12.50 9.55
CA SER A 100 30.30 12.12 10.94
C SER A 100 29.51 10.89 11.36
N LEU A 101 28.27 10.78 10.91
CA LEU A 101 27.44 9.62 11.17
C LEU A 101 28.04 8.33 10.56
N GLU A 102 28.50 8.39 9.32
CA GLU A 102 29.15 7.26 8.64
C GLU A 102 30.43 6.83 9.34
N ALA A 103 31.29 7.80 9.71
CA ALA A 103 32.49 7.53 10.48
C ALA A 103 32.19 6.84 11.82
N LEU A 104 31.18 7.31 12.56
CA LEU A 104 30.76 6.69 13.82
C LEU A 104 30.14 5.30 13.64
N LYS A 105 29.40 5.06 12.55
CA LYS A 105 28.86 3.73 12.22
C LYS A 105 29.98 2.73 11.96
N ILE A 106 30.97 3.12 11.15
CA ILE A 106 32.16 2.30 10.86
C ILE A 106 32.94 2.04 12.15
N GLU A 107 33.16 3.09 12.96
CA GLU A 107 33.87 2.96 14.23
C GLU A 107 33.17 1.97 15.18
N LYS A 108 31.85 2.07 15.33
CA LYS A 108 31.07 1.12 16.14
C LYS A 108 31.24 -0.32 15.67
N GLN A 109 31.28 -0.55 14.36
CA GLN A 109 31.50 -1.89 13.80
C GLN A 109 32.91 -2.41 14.13
N LEU A 110 33.94 -1.56 14.04
CA LEU A 110 35.32 -1.92 14.38
C LEU A 110 35.50 -2.23 15.87
N GLN A 111 34.86 -1.46 16.74
CA GLN A 111 35.02 -1.56 18.19
C GLN A 111 34.36 -2.80 18.82
N SER A 112 33.49 -3.53 18.09
CA SER A 112 32.79 -4.73 18.59
C SER A 112 32.13 -4.54 19.97
N GLY A 113 31.71 -3.30 20.29
CA GLY A 113 31.05 -2.95 21.56
C GLY A 113 31.96 -2.67 22.76
N LYS A 114 33.30 -2.59 22.59
CA LYS A 114 34.23 -2.18 23.65
C LYS A 114 34.88 -0.84 23.32
N PRO A 115 35.08 0.06 24.30
CA PRO A 115 35.84 1.28 24.08
C PRO A 115 37.25 0.96 23.55
N ALA A 116 37.70 1.72 22.56
CA ALA A 116 39.02 1.56 21.97
C ALA A 116 39.56 2.89 21.46
N ALA A 117 40.83 2.90 21.08
CA ALA A 117 41.44 4.06 20.44
C ALA A 117 40.76 4.38 19.10
N PRO A 118 40.50 5.67 18.79
CA PRO A 118 39.83 6.06 17.55
C PRO A 118 40.56 5.56 16.30
N SER A 119 39.81 5.01 15.35
CA SER A 119 40.38 4.55 14.07
C SER A 119 41.00 5.70 13.26
N PRO A 120 41.88 5.39 12.29
CA PRO A 120 42.38 6.38 11.34
C PRO A 120 41.27 7.15 10.60
N GLY A 121 40.10 6.52 10.40
CA GLY A 121 38.94 7.16 9.75
C GLY A 121 38.39 8.32 10.58
N VAL A 122 38.19 8.12 11.88
CA VAL A 122 37.74 9.17 12.80
C VAL A 122 38.78 10.29 12.88
N LYS A 123 40.08 9.95 13.01
CA LYS A 123 41.16 10.96 13.02
C LYS A 123 41.16 11.83 11.77
N LYS A 124 40.97 11.23 10.58
CA LYS A 124 40.87 11.95 9.30
C LYS A 124 39.64 12.87 9.25
N MET A 125 38.50 12.43 9.77
CA MET A 125 37.29 13.24 9.86
C MET A 125 37.51 14.47 10.76
N ILE A 126 38.16 14.30 11.92
CA ILE A 126 38.47 15.41 12.85
C ILE A 126 39.42 16.42 12.19
N ALA A 127 40.48 15.96 11.54
CA ALA A 127 41.39 16.86 10.80
C ALA A 127 40.66 17.63 9.68
N ALA A 128 39.66 17.01 9.04
CA ALA A 128 38.84 17.69 8.04
C ALA A 128 37.91 18.76 8.66
N LEU A 129 37.41 18.52 9.89
CA LEU A 129 36.64 19.51 10.65
C LEU A 129 37.50 20.72 11.06
N GLU A 130 38.77 20.51 11.45
CA GLU A 130 39.72 21.60 11.75
C GLU A 130 39.91 22.54 10.55
N GLY A 131 39.95 21.99 9.35
CA GLY A 131 40.07 22.75 8.10
C GLY A 131 38.82 23.55 7.70
N CYS A 132 37.68 23.36 8.38
CA CYS A 132 36.46 24.10 8.11
C CYS A 132 36.48 25.47 8.81
N GLY A 133 37.01 26.48 8.14
CA GLY A 133 37.01 27.86 8.62
C GLY A 133 35.70 28.62 8.38
N PRO A 134 35.51 29.79 9.03
CA PRO A 134 34.40 30.69 8.75
C PRO A 134 34.33 31.05 7.25
N GLY A 135 33.13 30.96 6.66
CA GLY A 135 32.89 31.25 5.25
C GLY A 135 32.87 30.04 4.31
N VAL A 136 33.26 28.85 4.80
CA VAL A 136 33.10 27.60 4.05
C VAL A 136 31.63 27.12 4.11
N PRO A 137 31.04 26.66 3.00
CA PRO A 137 29.71 26.04 3.01
C PRO A 137 29.64 24.89 4.03
N GLY A 138 28.60 24.89 4.88
CA GLY A 138 28.44 23.88 5.93
C GLY A 138 29.22 24.15 7.22
N TYR A 139 29.95 25.27 7.34
CA TYR A 139 30.69 25.65 8.56
C TYR A 139 29.84 25.59 9.84
N LYS A 140 28.56 26.02 9.76
CA LYS A 140 27.64 25.96 10.90
C LYS A 140 27.44 24.52 11.40
N ASN A 141 27.20 23.58 10.50
CA ASN A 141 26.98 22.17 10.86
C ASN A 141 28.29 21.52 11.36
N ALA A 142 29.43 21.86 10.75
CA ALA A 142 30.74 21.43 11.23
C ALA A 142 30.99 21.91 12.67
N ARG A 143 30.65 23.17 12.97
CA ARG A 143 30.73 23.72 14.31
C ARG A 143 29.81 22.99 15.30
N ASP A 144 28.56 22.74 14.94
CA ASP A 144 27.61 22.02 15.80
C ASP A 144 28.13 20.61 16.15
N ILE A 145 28.83 19.95 15.22
CA ILE A 145 29.49 18.65 15.43
C ILE A 145 30.70 18.76 16.35
N VAL A 146 31.55 19.79 16.16
CA VAL A 146 32.69 20.06 17.05
C VAL A 146 32.21 20.31 18.47
N ASP A 147 31.19 21.15 18.64
CA ASP A 147 30.58 21.45 19.94
C ASP A 147 30.01 20.17 20.57
N PHE A 148 29.31 19.32 19.79
CA PHE A 148 28.84 18.01 20.27
C PHE A 148 29.97 17.10 20.74
N PHE A 149 31.06 16.96 19.96
CA PHE A 149 32.18 16.11 20.34
C PHE A 149 32.96 16.65 21.56
N ALA A 150 33.01 17.97 21.72
CA ALA A 150 33.57 18.59 22.92
C ALA A 150 32.71 18.34 24.17
N GLU A 151 31.39 18.47 24.06
CA GLU A 151 30.44 18.14 25.15
C GLU A 151 30.56 16.68 25.62
N TRP A 152 30.91 15.77 24.71
CA TRP A 152 31.10 14.35 24.98
C TRP A 152 32.52 13.96 25.38
N ASN A 153 33.39 14.96 25.67
CA ASN A 153 34.80 14.78 26.02
C ASN A 153 35.64 14.03 24.96
N LEU A 154 35.16 13.92 23.72
CA LEU A 154 35.95 13.31 22.64
C LEU A 154 37.04 14.27 22.15
N LEU A 155 36.77 15.58 22.20
CA LEU A 155 37.66 16.61 21.72
C LEU A 155 37.92 17.66 22.80
N SER A 156 39.17 18.09 22.92
CA SER A 156 39.50 19.38 23.51
C SER A 156 39.66 20.41 22.41
N VAL A 157 38.94 21.53 22.54
CA VAL A 157 38.86 22.58 21.52
C VAL A 157 39.63 23.80 22.02
N SER A 158 40.71 24.16 21.33
CA SER A 158 41.35 25.48 21.46
C SER A 158 41.09 26.30 20.20
N ARG A 159 40.96 27.62 20.37
CA ARG A 159 40.87 28.54 19.22
C ARG A 159 42.25 29.01 18.84
N ASP A 160 42.53 28.99 17.55
CA ASP A 160 43.73 29.61 17.00
C ASP A 160 43.62 31.15 17.14
N PRO A 161 44.54 31.79 17.87
CA PRO A 161 44.53 33.25 18.07
C PRO A 161 44.75 34.04 16.77
N GLU A 162 45.37 33.48 15.74
CA GLU A 162 45.78 34.23 14.54
C GLU A 162 44.86 34.00 13.32
N GLY A 163 44.16 32.86 13.25
CA GLY A 163 43.38 32.46 12.07
C GLY A 163 41.89 32.21 12.29
N GLY A 164 41.39 32.26 13.52
CA GLY A 164 39.98 31.96 13.83
C GLY A 164 39.56 30.50 13.58
N GLY A 165 40.52 29.61 13.31
CA GLY A 165 40.32 28.17 13.17
C GLY A 165 40.26 27.43 14.50
N TRP A 166 39.89 26.15 14.45
CA TRP A 166 39.89 25.25 15.60
C TRP A 166 41.15 24.41 15.63
N GLN A 167 41.69 24.21 16.83
CA GLN A 167 42.64 23.14 17.12
C GLN A 167 41.89 22.10 17.95
N LEU A 168 41.80 20.88 17.43
CA LEU A 168 41.01 19.78 17.97
C LEU A 168 41.95 18.65 18.39
N LYS A 169 42.06 18.41 19.70
CA LYS A 169 42.82 17.27 20.23
C LYS A 169 41.87 16.16 20.66
N LEU A 170 42.02 15.00 20.02
CA LEU A 170 41.23 13.78 20.23
C LEU A 170 41.65 13.03 21.49
N ASP A 171 40.69 12.51 22.23
CA ASP A 171 40.92 11.62 23.38
C ASP A 171 41.41 10.22 22.94
N GLU A 172 42.08 9.51 23.84
CA GLU A 172 42.70 8.19 23.60
C GLU A 172 41.69 7.03 23.64
N GLU A 173 40.57 7.19 24.33
CA GLU A 173 39.51 6.17 24.40
C GLU A 173 38.17 6.71 23.91
N LEU A 174 37.52 5.96 23.02
CA LEU A 174 36.22 6.30 22.44
C LEU A 174 35.25 5.11 22.58
N ASP A 175 34.07 5.36 23.16
CA ASP A 175 32.92 4.45 23.12
C ASP A 175 31.98 4.85 21.97
N ALA A 176 32.21 4.29 20.79
CA ALA A 176 31.46 4.64 19.59
C ALA A 176 29.98 4.26 19.67
N GLY A 177 29.63 3.23 20.46
CA GLY A 177 28.25 2.81 20.66
C GLY A 177 27.43 3.87 21.41
N LYS A 178 27.97 4.37 22.53
CA LYS A 178 27.35 5.47 23.28
C LYS A 178 27.34 6.76 22.48
N LEU A 179 28.46 7.10 21.85
CA LEU A 179 28.59 8.34 21.09
C LEU A 179 27.62 8.37 19.90
N LEU A 180 27.49 7.27 19.15
CA LEU A 180 26.52 7.19 18.04
C LEU A 180 25.08 7.33 18.53
N THR A 181 24.75 6.74 19.69
CA THR A 181 23.41 6.88 20.28
C THR A 181 23.11 8.33 20.65
N ALA A 182 24.07 9.02 21.25
CA ALA A 182 23.97 10.43 21.58
C ALA A 182 23.90 11.33 20.34
N PHE A 183 24.68 10.99 19.31
CA PHE A 183 24.69 11.70 18.04
C PHE A 183 23.31 11.66 17.39
N TYR A 184 22.65 10.49 17.37
CA TYR A 184 21.26 10.39 16.91
C TYR A 184 20.29 11.21 17.76
N GLN A 185 20.43 11.22 19.09
CA GLN A 185 19.55 12.02 19.96
C GLN A 185 19.68 13.53 19.69
N ARG A 186 20.88 14.00 19.36
CA ARG A 186 21.16 15.42 19.10
C ARG A 186 20.72 15.86 17.72
N PHE A 187 21.08 15.11 16.68
CA PHE A 187 20.92 15.52 15.28
C PHE A 187 19.74 14.87 14.57
N PHE A 188 19.19 13.78 15.11
CA PHE A 188 18.07 13.03 14.53
C PHE A 188 17.06 12.57 15.59
N PRO A 189 16.51 13.47 16.41
CA PRO A 189 15.57 13.08 17.47
C PRO A 189 14.37 12.30 16.90
N GLU A 190 13.93 12.62 15.68
CA GLU A 190 12.81 11.96 15.01
C GLU A 190 13.16 10.53 14.59
N ARG A 191 14.40 10.28 14.19
CA ARG A 191 14.90 8.92 13.89
C ARG A 191 14.85 8.04 15.12
N VAL A 192 15.29 8.55 16.27
CA VAL A 192 15.25 7.81 17.56
C VAL A 192 13.81 7.47 17.94
N ASP A 193 12.90 8.43 17.74
CA ASP A 193 11.49 8.26 18.00
C ASP A 193 10.82 7.23 17.09
N ILE A 194 11.18 7.22 15.79
CA ILE A 194 10.72 6.24 14.81
C ILE A 194 11.28 4.85 15.15
N ASP A 195 12.59 4.75 15.44
CA ASP A 195 13.26 3.50 15.79
C ASP A 195 12.55 2.79 16.96
N LYS A 196 12.18 3.56 18.00
CA LYS A 196 11.47 3.06 19.18
C LYS A 196 10.00 2.70 18.91
N ARG A 197 9.33 3.43 18.03
CA ARG A 197 7.87 3.35 17.83
C ARG A 197 7.46 2.83 16.46
N PHE A 198 8.37 2.22 15.71
CA PHE A 198 8.11 1.73 14.35
C PHE A 198 6.92 0.74 14.28
N ALA A 199 6.81 -0.17 15.26
CA ALA A 199 5.67 -1.08 15.33
C ALA A 199 4.31 -0.35 15.46
N GLN A 200 4.29 0.85 16.07
CA GLN A 200 3.09 1.67 16.12
C GLN A 200 2.81 2.34 14.78
N LEU A 201 3.85 2.79 14.07
CA LEU A 201 3.73 3.30 12.69
C LEU A 201 3.13 2.22 11.78
N GLU A 202 3.61 0.98 11.84
CA GLU A 202 3.08 -0.14 11.06
C GLU A 202 1.60 -0.40 11.38
N LYS A 203 1.23 -0.48 12.66
CA LYS A 203 -0.17 -0.64 13.09
C LYS A 203 -1.06 0.49 12.57
N ASN A 204 -0.59 1.74 12.66
CA ASN A 204 -1.33 2.90 12.15
C ASN A 204 -1.50 2.81 10.63
N PHE A 205 -0.47 2.36 9.92
CA PHE A 205 -0.48 2.18 8.48
C PHE A 205 -1.46 1.08 8.07
N GLU A 206 -1.40 -0.09 8.69
CA GLU A 206 -2.32 -1.19 8.44
C GLU A 206 -3.77 -0.78 8.69
N PHE A 207 -4.04 -0.11 9.82
CA PHE A 207 -5.38 0.37 10.15
C PHE A 207 -5.90 1.39 9.12
N ALA A 208 -5.07 2.38 8.77
CA ALA A 208 -5.44 3.38 7.77
C ALA A 208 -5.67 2.74 6.39
N TYR A 209 -4.84 1.77 6.01
CA TYR A 209 -4.94 1.05 4.76
C TYR A 209 -6.20 0.17 4.70
N GLN A 210 -6.51 -0.57 5.77
CA GLN A 210 -7.74 -1.36 5.89
C GLN A 210 -8.98 -0.48 5.81
N ARG A 211 -9.04 0.61 6.57
CA ARG A 211 -10.17 1.56 6.55
C ARG A 211 -10.38 2.16 5.16
N ARG A 212 -9.28 2.52 4.48
CA ARG A 212 -9.33 3.01 3.10
C ARG A 212 -9.83 1.94 2.13
N ASN A 213 -9.31 0.72 2.23
CA ASN A 213 -9.74 -0.39 1.38
C ASN A 213 -11.23 -0.67 1.56
N LEU A 214 -11.74 -0.73 2.80
CA LEU A 214 -13.16 -0.93 3.08
C LEU A 214 -14.03 0.17 2.44
N ARG A 215 -13.63 1.44 2.59
CA ARG A 215 -14.33 2.57 1.94
C ARG A 215 -14.31 2.45 0.42
N GLN A 216 -13.17 2.08 -0.17
CA GLN A 216 -13.05 1.89 -1.61
C GLN A 216 -13.93 0.74 -2.10
N THR A 217 -13.92 -0.41 -1.41
CA THR A 217 -14.79 -1.55 -1.71
C THR A 217 -16.26 -1.12 -1.71
N PHE A 218 -16.70 -0.38 -0.69
CA PHE A 218 -18.08 0.12 -0.62
C PHE A 218 -18.40 1.08 -1.76
N VAL A 219 -17.52 2.04 -2.07
CA VAL A 219 -17.74 2.99 -3.18
C VAL A 219 -17.78 2.27 -4.52
N PHE A 220 -16.85 1.35 -4.80
CA PHE A 220 -16.88 0.56 -6.04
C PHE A 220 -18.09 -0.34 -6.12
N ALA A 221 -18.51 -0.95 -5.01
CA ALA A 221 -19.74 -1.73 -4.95
C ALA A 221 -20.98 -0.89 -5.25
N LEU A 222 -21.05 0.33 -4.73
CA LEU A 222 -22.12 1.28 -5.03
C LEU A 222 -22.11 1.69 -6.50
N LEU A 223 -20.94 2.02 -7.06
CA LEU A 223 -20.80 2.36 -8.48
C LEU A 223 -21.20 1.18 -9.36
N VAL A 224 -20.81 -0.04 -9.02
CA VAL A 224 -21.21 -1.25 -9.76
C VAL A 224 -22.73 -1.45 -9.66
N ALA A 225 -23.31 -1.35 -8.47
CA ALA A 225 -24.75 -1.49 -8.27
C ALA A 225 -25.56 -0.44 -9.06
N LEU A 226 -25.08 0.80 -9.09
CA LEU A 226 -25.70 1.87 -9.85
C LEU A 226 -25.51 1.67 -11.36
N LEU A 227 -24.27 1.69 -11.87
CA LEU A 227 -23.98 1.71 -13.31
C LEU A 227 -24.52 0.49 -14.06
N PHE A 228 -24.43 -0.69 -13.44
CA PHE A 228 -24.89 -1.95 -14.04
C PHE A 228 -26.33 -2.31 -13.67
N ASN A 229 -27.04 -1.45 -12.93
CA ASN A 229 -28.44 -1.64 -12.53
C ASN A 229 -28.67 -2.95 -11.73
N PHE A 230 -27.97 -3.09 -10.61
CA PHE A 230 -28.13 -4.19 -9.66
C PHE A 230 -28.71 -3.73 -8.30
N PRO A 231 -29.92 -3.13 -8.26
CA PRO A 231 -30.58 -2.89 -6.99
C PRO A 231 -30.97 -4.25 -6.35
N PHE A 232 -30.99 -4.31 -5.02
CA PHE A 232 -31.14 -5.57 -4.29
C PHE A 232 -32.45 -6.32 -4.60
N ASP A 233 -33.56 -5.60 -4.74
CA ASP A 233 -34.86 -6.14 -5.13
C ASP A 233 -34.81 -6.87 -6.47
N GLU A 234 -34.11 -6.30 -7.45
CA GLU A 234 -33.89 -6.91 -8.76
C GLU A 234 -33.04 -8.17 -8.67
N LEU A 235 -31.93 -8.13 -7.90
CA LEU A 235 -31.10 -9.32 -7.67
C LEU A 235 -31.91 -10.45 -7.02
N TYR A 236 -32.71 -10.11 -6.02
CA TYR A 236 -33.58 -11.07 -5.35
C TYR A 236 -34.62 -11.65 -6.30
N ARG A 237 -35.29 -10.80 -7.10
CA ARG A 237 -36.26 -11.22 -8.11
C ARG A 237 -35.62 -12.13 -9.16
N GLN A 238 -34.43 -11.80 -9.64
CA GLN A 238 -33.70 -12.66 -10.58
C GLN A 238 -33.34 -13.99 -9.93
N ALA A 239 -32.93 -13.99 -8.66
CA ALA A 239 -32.59 -15.22 -7.95
C ALA A 239 -33.82 -16.13 -7.71
N THR A 240 -34.99 -15.57 -7.40
CA THR A 240 -36.23 -16.35 -7.19
C THR A 240 -36.75 -16.97 -8.48
N GLN A 241 -36.57 -16.28 -9.61
CA GLN A 241 -37.02 -16.77 -10.89
C GLN A 241 -36.09 -17.85 -11.48
N ARG A 242 -34.84 -18.01 -11.01
CA ARG A 242 -33.86 -18.94 -11.61
C ARG A 242 -34.23 -20.40 -11.34
N SER A 243 -34.01 -21.24 -12.35
CA SER A 243 -34.21 -22.68 -12.18
C SER A 243 -33.17 -23.26 -11.22
N THR A 244 -33.46 -24.47 -10.72
CA THR A 244 -32.55 -25.21 -9.85
C THR A 244 -31.18 -25.43 -10.51
N ALA A 245 -31.19 -25.86 -11.76
CA ALA A 245 -29.99 -26.15 -12.54
C ALA A 245 -29.19 -24.86 -12.84
N GLU A 246 -29.87 -23.79 -13.25
CA GLU A 246 -29.23 -22.47 -13.49
C GLU A 246 -28.56 -21.93 -12.23
N THR A 247 -29.19 -22.11 -11.07
CA THR A 247 -28.64 -21.65 -9.80
C THR A 247 -27.36 -22.40 -9.43
N THR A 248 -27.36 -23.73 -9.60
CA THR A 248 -26.16 -24.55 -9.34
C THR A 248 -25.04 -24.18 -10.30
N ALA A 249 -25.32 -24.10 -11.61
CA ALA A 249 -24.34 -23.75 -12.62
C ALA A 249 -23.74 -22.36 -12.40
N LEU A 250 -24.55 -21.37 -12.00
CA LEU A 250 -24.05 -20.05 -11.65
C LEU A 250 -23.13 -20.11 -10.42
N ALA A 251 -23.56 -20.81 -9.36
CA ALA A 251 -22.80 -20.90 -8.12
C ALA A 251 -21.45 -21.61 -8.32
N GLU A 252 -21.42 -22.74 -9.02
CA GLU A 252 -20.20 -23.46 -9.39
C GLU A 252 -19.28 -22.58 -10.23
N LYS A 253 -19.82 -21.87 -11.24
CA LYS A 253 -19.04 -20.94 -12.05
C LYS A 253 -18.43 -19.81 -11.22
N MET A 254 -19.17 -19.23 -10.29
CA MET A 254 -18.65 -18.15 -9.43
C MET A 254 -17.61 -18.66 -8.42
N ILE A 255 -17.79 -19.86 -7.88
CA ILE A 255 -16.79 -20.52 -7.02
C ILE A 255 -15.52 -20.81 -7.81
N GLY A 256 -15.63 -21.36 -9.02
CA GLY A 256 -14.48 -21.62 -9.89
C GLY A 256 -13.70 -20.35 -10.23
N LEU A 257 -14.41 -19.28 -10.60
CA LEU A 257 -13.78 -17.97 -10.84
C LEU A 257 -13.07 -17.43 -9.59
N TYR A 258 -13.68 -17.55 -8.42
CA TYR A 258 -13.07 -17.14 -7.15
C TYR A 258 -11.79 -17.93 -6.85
N GLN A 259 -11.79 -19.25 -7.04
CA GLN A 259 -10.67 -20.13 -6.70
C GLN A 259 -9.52 -20.03 -7.69
N GLU A 260 -9.81 -19.98 -8.99
CA GLU A 260 -8.78 -20.01 -10.03
C GLU A 260 -8.15 -18.63 -10.28
N ARG A 261 -8.97 -17.58 -10.31
CA ARG A 261 -8.57 -16.29 -10.91
C ARG A 261 -8.20 -15.22 -9.90
N LEU A 262 -8.83 -15.22 -8.73
CA LEU A 262 -8.55 -14.22 -7.69
C LEU A 262 -7.12 -14.32 -7.12
N PRO A 263 -6.58 -15.53 -6.84
CA PRO A 263 -5.20 -15.65 -6.39
C PRO A 263 -4.20 -15.15 -7.43
N GLN A 264 -4.45 -15.42 -8.72
CA GLN A 264 -3.60 -14.98 -9.83
C GLN A 264 -3.53 -13.45 -9.93
N VAL A 265 -4.67 -12.76 -9.77
CA VAL A 265 -4.73 -11.29 -9.73
C VAL A 265 -3.93 -10.73 -8.57
N ARG A 266 -4.13 -11.29 -7.37
CA ARG A 266 -3.43 -10.83 -6.17
C ARG A 266 -1.92 -11.09 -6.27
N SER A 267 -1.51 -12.23 -6.82
CA SER A 267 -0.10 -12.56 -7.00
C SER A 267 0.55 -11.70 -8.07
N ALA A 268 -0.12 -11.42 -9.18
CA ALA A 268 0.44 -10.57 -10.25
C ALA A 268 0.65 -9.13 -9.76
N ALA A 269 -0.33 -8.57 -9.04
CA ALA A 269 -0.22 -7.25 -8.40
C ALA A 269 0.84 -7.20 -7.27
N ALA A 270 1.13 -8.34 -6.63
CA ALA A 270 2.15 -8.45 -5.59
C ALA A 270 3.56 -8.68 -6.17
N MET A 271 3.72 -9.52 -7.20
CA MET A 271 5.00 -9.81 -7.85
C MET A 271 5.60 -8.56 -8.50
N GLU A 272 4.78 -7.70 -9.11
CA GLU A 272 5.26 -6.42 -9.66
C GLU A 272 5.79 -5.46 -8.57
N GLN A 273 5.38 -5.62 -7.30
CA GLN A 273 5.98 -4.87 -6.18
C GLN A 273 7.32 -5.45 -5.74
N VAL A 274 7.54 -6.75 -5.88
CA VAL A 274 8.75 -7.45 -5.41
C VAL A 274 9.88 -7.42 -6.45
N SER A 275 9.57 -7.53 -7.75
CA SER A 275 10.58 -7.51 -8.84
C SER A 275 11.25 -6.15 -9.05
N THR A 276 11.01 -5.18 -8.19
CA THR A 276 11.68 -3.86 -8.20
C THR A 276 12.72 -3.70 -7.09
N THR A 277 12.87 -4.70 -6.22
CA THR A 277 13.77 -4.66 -5.06
C THR A 277 15.14 -5.29 -5.34
N GLU A 278 15.29 -6.06 -6.41
CA GLU A 278 16.58 -6.68 -6.77
C GLU A 278 17.35 -5.76 -7.74
N GLU A 279 18.62 -5.52 -7.43
CA GLU A 279 19.60 -4.59 -8.06
C GLU A 279 19.88 -4.83 -9.57
N GLY A 280 19.04 -5.59 -10.27
CA GLY A 280 19.14 -5.81 -11.70
C GLY A 280 18.59 -4.61 -12.49
N GLY A 281 19.41 -4.03 -13.35
CA GLY A 281 19.04 -2.96 -14.27
C GLY A 281 17.79 -3.25 -15.13
N PRO A 282 17.30 -2.23 -15.85
CA PRO A 282 16.00 -2.25 -16.49
C PRO A 282 15.88 -3.35 -17.54
N THR A 283 14.92 -4.24 -17.39
CA THR A 283 14.43 -5.07 -18.50
C THR A 283 13.19 -4.42 -19.11
N GLU A 284 13.09 -4.38 -20.44
CA GLU A 284 11.92 -3.91 -21.20
C GLU A 284 10.61 -4.63 -20.80
N ASN A 285 10.73 -5.76 -20.09
CA ASN A 285 9.65 -6.61 -19.64
C ASN A 285 8.67 -5.96 -18.64
N GLY A 286 9.07 -4.88 -17.94
CA GLY A 286 8.23 -4.25 -16.92
C GLY A 286 6.94 -3.61 -17.45
N SER A 287 6.98 -2.96 -18.62
CA SER A 287 5.77 -2.36 -19.23
C SER A 287 4.82 -3.42 -19.79
N ALA A 288 5.37 -4.49 -20.37
CA ALA A 288 4.60 -5.60 -20.89
C ALA A 288 3.86 -6.35 -19.76
N ALA A 289 4.50 -6.52 -18.60
CA ALA A 289 3.89 -7.12 -17.42
C ALA A 289 2.68 -6.30 -16.92
N SER A 290 2.82 -4.99 -16.76
CA SER A 290 1.70 -4.12 -16.33
C SER A 290 0.51 -4.16 -17.29
N GLU A 291 0.76 -4.16 -18.59
CA GLU A 291 -0.30 -4.24 -19.61
C GLU A 291 -1.01 -5.60 -19.58
N GLN A 292 -0.26 -6.68 -19.39
CA GLN A 292 -0.82 -8.02 -19.26
C GLN A 292 -1.74 -8.13 -18.05
N VAL A 293 -1.33 -7.61 -16.88
CA VAL A 293 -2.17 -7.59 -15.67
C VAL A 293 -3.50 -6.87 -15.90
N LEU A 294 -3.48 -5.71 -16.57
CA LEU A 294 -4.70 -4.97 -16.88
C LEU A 294 -5.61 -5.72 -17.88
N LYS A 295 -5.03 -6.38 -18.89
CA LYS A 295 -5.80 -7.23 -19.83
C LYS A 295 -6.46 -8.40 -19.12
N GLU A 296 -5.75 -9.06 -18.21
CA GLU A 296 -6.29 -10.16 -17.39
C GLU A 296 -7.42 -9.69 -16.48
N LEU A 297 -7.24 -8.56 -15.77
CA LEU A 297 -8.28 -7.94 -14.95
C LEU A 297 -9.53 -7.59 -15.78
N HIS A 298 -9.34 -7.01 -16.96
CA HIS A 298 -10.44 -6.68 -17.87
C HIS A 298 -11.20 -7.94 -18.31
N GLN A 299 -10.49 -8.97 -18.76
CA GLN A 299 -11.09 -10.22 -19.21
C GLN A 299 -11.90 -10.90 -18.09
N GLN A 300 -11.40 -10.85 -16.85
CA GLN A 300 -12.13 -11.37 -15.69
C GLN A 300 -13.40 -10.58 -15.41
N ALA A 301 -13.35 -9.24 -15.43
CA ALA A 301 -14.51 -8.39 -15.26
C ALA A 301 -15.60 -8.70 -16.31
N VAL A 302 -15.21 -8.84 -17.58
CA VAL A 302 -16.12 -9.21 -18.67
C VAL A 302 -16.73 -10.60 -18.44
N THR A 303 -15.93 -11.58 -18.02
CA THR A 303 -16.39 -12.95 -17.77
C THR A 303 -17.42 -13.02 -16.65
N VAL A 304 -17.19 -12.26 -15.56
CA VAL A 304 -18.13 -12.16 -14.44
C VAL A 304 -19.42 -11.49 -14.88
N LEU A 305 -19.33 -10.35 -15.58
CA LEU A 305 -20.50 -9.63 -16.08
C LEU A 305 -21.34 -10.49 -17.03
N ALA A 306 -20.70 -11.21 -17.95
CA ALA A 306 -21.38 -12.12 -18.87
C ALA A 306 -22.09 -13.28 -18.13
N ALA A 307 -21.48 -13.79 -17.05
CA ALA A 307 -22.11 -14.84 -16.24
C ALA A 307 -23.34 -14.34 -15.48
N LEU A 308 -23.31 -13.11 -15.00
CA LEU A 308 -24.44 -12.48 -14.32
C LEU A 308 -25.59 -12.14 -15.29
N SER A 309 -25.27 -11.77 -16.54
CA SER A 309 -26.23 -11.31 -17.55
C SER A 309 -26.85 -12.40 -18.42
N ALA A 310 -26.33 -13.64 -18.42
CA ALA A 310 -26.72 -14.74 -19.33
C ALA A 310 -28.21 -15.15 -19.34
N ARG A 311 -29.08 -14.48 -18.59
CA ARG A 311 -30.52 -14.73 -18.52
C ARG A 311 -31.36 -13.78 -19.36
N GLU A 312 -30.86 -12.59 -19.69
CA GLU A 312 -31.58 -11.66 -20.56
C GLU A 312 -31.44 -12.12 -22.00
N GLY A 313 -32.49 -12.71 -22.57
CA GLY A 313 -32.51 -13.17 -23.95
C GLY A 313 -32.10 -12.07 -24.94
N SER A 314 -30.87 -12.16 -25.43
CA SER A 314 -30.41 -11.98 -26.82
C SER A 314 -30.88 -10.79 -27.68
N SER A 315 -31.46 -9.73 -27.14
CA SER A 315 -31.79 -8.50 -27.91
C SER A 315 -31.27 -7.21 -27.29
N ALA A 316 -30.70 -7.26 -26.07
CA ALA A 316 -30.19 -6.08 -25.35
C ALA A 316 -28.72 -5.73 -25.68
N ILE A 317 -28.22 -6.14 -26.86
CA ILE A 317 -26.81 -5.96 -27.26
C ILE A 317 -26.48 -4.50 -27.65
N GLU A 318 -27.49 -3.68 -27.98
CA GLU A 318 -27.23 -2.31 -28.45
C GLU A 318 -26.89 -1.31 -27.32
N THR A 319 -27.22 -1.62 -26.07
CA THR A 319 -26.89 -0.73 -24.94
C THR A 319 -25.65 -1.21 -24.20
N PRO A 320 -24.60 -0.36 -24.09
CA PRO A 320 -23.45 -0.70 -23.26
C PRO A 320 -23.91 -0.96 -21.82
N TYR A 321 -23.52 -2.10 -21.25
CA TYR A 321 -23.96 -2.57 -19.93
C TYR A 321 -23.82 -1.52 -18.81
N TYR A 322 -22.78 -0.67 -18.89
CA TYR A 322 -22.49 0.39 -17.92
C TYR A 322 -23.44 1.59 -17.96
N THR A 323 -24.36 1.67 -18.94
CA THR A 323 -25.33 2.78 -19.07
C THR A 323 -26.73 2.44 -18.56
N ARG A 324 -27.01 1.16 -18.25
CA ARG A 324 -28.34 0.69 -17.83
C ARG A 324 -28.82 1.40 -16.56
N GLY A 325 -27.92 1.56 -15.60
CA GLY A 325 -28.17 2.31 -14.38
C GLY A 325 -28.55 3.75 -14.61
N LEU A 326 -27.74 4.45 -15.41
CA LEU A 326 -27.96 5.85 -15.76
C LEU A 326 -29.29 6.06 -16.46
N LYS A 327 -29.65 5.17 -17.40
CA LYS A 327 -30.97 5.19 -18.06
C LYS A 327 -32.11 4.99 -17.08
N ARG A 328 -31.99 4.05 -16.13
CA ARG A 328 -33.01 3.82 -15.11
C ARG A 328 -33.15 5.01 -14.18
N MET A 329 -32.05 5.60 -13.72
CA MET A 329 -32.10 6.82 -12.90
C MET A 329 -32.73 7.99 -13.64
N ALA A 330 -32.40 8.18 -14.92
CA ALA A 330 -33.02 9.21 -15.75
C ALA A 330 -34.53 8.98 -15.89
N ALA A 331 -34.98 7.74 -16.12
CA ALA A 331 -36.40 7.39 -16.20
C ALA A 331 -37.14 7.58 -14.86
N LEU A 332 -36.47 7.35 -13.72
CA LEU A 332 -37.05 7.53 -12.39
C LEU A 332 -36.96 8.98 -11.87
N SER A 333 -36.26 9.87 -12.57
CA SER A 333 -36.03 11.25 -12.11
C SER A 333 -37.31 12.07 -11.95
N SER A 334 -38.35 11.76 -12.71
CA SER A 334 -39.70 12.34 -12.58
C SER A 334 -40.52 11.75 -11.41
N HIS A 335 -40.01 10.73 -10.73
CA HIS A 335 -40.71 10.00 -9.65
C HIS A 335 -39.82 9.86 -8.40
N PRO A 336 -39.67 10.93 -7.59
CA PRO A 336 -38.72 10.96 -6.48
C PRO A 336 -38.82 9.79 -5.48
N PRO A 337 -40.02 9.31 -5.07
CA PRO A 337 -40.12 8.16 -4.17
C PRO A 337 -39.54 6.87 -4.77
N GLN A 338 -39.74 6.65 -6.07
CA GLN A 338 -39.22 5.47 -6.78
C GLN A 338 -37.71 5.57 -6.97
N LEU A 339 -37.19 6.77 -7.26
CA LEU A 339 -35.75 7.03 -7.32
C LEU A 339 -35.09 6.77 -5.96
N LEU A 340 -35.68 7.26 -4.86
CA LEU A 340 -35.15 7.02 -3.51
C LEU A 340 -35.14 5.52 -3.15
N ALA A 341 -36.22 4.80 -3.46
CA ALA A 341 -36.29 3.35 -3.24
C ALA A 341 -35.23 2.60 -4.08
N TYR A 342 -35.02 3.02 -5.33
CA TYR A 342 -33.97 2.46 -6.18
C TYR A 342 -32.57 2.71 -5.60
N LEU A 343 -32.26 3.95 -5.22
CA LEU A 343 -30.97 4.30 -4.61
C LEU A 343 -30.73 3.53 -3.29
N PHE A 344 -31.76 3.41 -2.46
CA PHE A 344 -31.69 2.60 -1.23
C PHE A 344 -31.37 1.13 -1.54
N ASN A 345 -32.04 0.53 -2.52
CA ASN A 345 -31.75 -0.85 -2.92
C ASN A 345 -30.33 -1.02 -3.49
N CYS A 346 -29.79 -0.03 -4.21
CA CYS A 346 -28.39 -0.04 -4.63
C CYS A 346 -27.42 0.07 -3.44
N LEU A 347 -27.74 0.87 -2.42
CA LEU A 347 -26.96 0.94 -1.17
C LEU A 347 -26.97 -0.39 -0.42
N VAL A 348 -28.13 -1.07 -0.35
CA VAL A 348 -28.24 -2.41 0.25
C VAL A 348 -27.37 -3.41 -0.50
N THR A 349 -27.41 -3.42 -1.84
CA THR A 349 -26.50 -4.25 -2.65
C THR A 349 -25.04 -3.94 -2.35
N ALA A 350 -24.65 -2.67 -2.31
CA ALA A 350 -23.28 -2.25 -2.03
C ALA A 350 -22.80 -2.69 -0.63
N PHE A 351 -23.68 -2.59 0.38
CA PHE A 351 -23.42 -3.08 1.72
C PHE A 351 -23.17 -4.59 1.74
N PHE A 352 -24.02 -5.38 1.07
CA PHE A 352 -23.82 -6.83 0.98
C PHE A 352 -22.53 -7.21 0.25
N ILE A 353 -22.21 -6.55 -0.86
CA ILE A 353 -20.95 -6.78 -1.58
C ILE A 353 -19.73 -6.47 -0.69
N SER A 354 -19.83 -5.47 0.20
CA SER A 354 -18.73 -5.02 1.06
C SER A 354 -18.27 -6.05 2.11
N PHE A 355 -19.05 -7.10 2.39
CA PHE A 355 -18.56 -8.26 3.15
C PHE A 355 -17.43 -9.01 2.43
N GLY A 356 -17.30 -8.82 1.12
CA GLY A 356 -16.21 -9.34 0.30
C GLY A 356 -16.46 -10.74 -0.26
N ALA A 357 -15.71 -11.09 -1.30
CA ALA A 357 -15.79 -12.38 -1.98
C ALA A 357 -15.51 -13.59 -1.05
N PRO A 358 -14.57 -13.55 -0.08
CA PRO A 358 -14.35 -14.68 0.82
C PRO A 358 -15.57 -15.07 1.66
N PHE A 359 -16.35 -14.08 2.11
CA PHE A 359 -17.59 -14.32 2.86
C PHE A 359 -18.63 -15.00 1.96
N TRP A 360 -18.90 -14.42 0.79
CA TRP A 360 -19.90 -14.96 -0.14
C TRP A 360 -19.51 -16.32 -0.73
N HIS A 361 -18.22 -16.60 -0.89
CA HIS A 361 -17.74 -17.92 -1.27
C HIS A 361 -18.14 -18.97 -0.21
N ARG A 362 -17.88 -18.70 1.07
CA ARG A 362 -18.27 -19.62 2.16
C ARG A 362 -19.78 -19.84 2.21
N VAL A 363 -20.57 -18.77 2.08
CA VAL A 363 -22.04 -18.85 2.08
C VAL A 363 -22.55 -19.66 0.87
N THR A 364 -22.04 -19.37 -0.32
CA THR A 364 -22.45 -20.05 -1.56
C THR A 364 -22.11 -21.53 -1.51
N SER A 365 -20.89 -21.88 -1.11
CA SER A 365 -20.46 -23.28 -0.96
C SER A 365 -21.27 -24.03 0.10
N ALA A 366 -21.57 -23.40 1.24
CA ALA A 366 -22.42 -24.00 2.27
C ALA A 366 -23.85 -24.26 1.78
N LEU A 367 -24.43 -23.32 1.01
CA LEU A 367 -25.77 -23.47 0.45
C LEU A 367 -25.83 -24.55 -0.64
N LEU A 368 -24.78 -24.69 -1.46
CA LEU A 368 -24.67 -25.78 -2.42
C LEU A 368 -24.54 -27.14 -1.74
N ARG A 369 -23.64 -27.26 -0.76
CA ARG A 369 -23.45 -28.51 -0.01
C ARG A 369 -24.74 -28.98 0.68
N ARG A 370 -25.42 -28.08 1.39
CA ARG A 370 -26.69 -28.40 2.05
C ARG A 370 -27.76 -28.88 1.06
N ARG A 371 -27.72 -28.38 -0.17
CA ARG A 371 -28.63 -28.79 -1.24
C ARG A 371 -28.30 -30.19 -1.77
N GLU A 372 -27.03 -30.51 -1.91
CA GLU A 372 -26.58 -31.86 -2.30
C GLU A 372 -26.98 -32.90 -1.25
N GLU A 373 -26.79 -32.58 0.04
CA GLU A 373 -27.23 -33.40 1.16
C GLU A 373 -28.76 -33.68 1.12
N GLN A 374 -29.57 -32.66 0.79
CA GLN A 374 -31.01 -32.82 0.61
C GLN A 374 -31.39 -33.69 -0.59
N LYS A 375 -30.59 -33.73 -1.66
CA LYS A 375 -30.83 -34.65 -2.79
C LYS A 375 -30.46 -36.09 -2.45
N GLN A 376 -29.44 -36.27 -1.61
CA GLN A 376 -28.92 -37.59 -1.24
C GLN A 376 -29.71 -38.27 -0.14
N THR A 377 -30.50 -37.53 0.65
CA THR A 377 -31.42 -38.11 1.63
C THR A 377 -32.69 -38.54 0.87
N PRO A 378 -32.83 -39.80 0.43
CA PRO A 378 -34.06 -40.22 -0.23
C PRO A 378 -35.15 -40.09 0.84
N ASN A 379 -36.34 -39.66 0.47
CA ASN A 379 -37.50 -39.81 1.34
C ASN A 379 -37.58 -41.29 1.70
N LEU A 380 -37.14 -41.66 2.90
CA LEU A 380 -37.49 -42.93 3.50
C LEU A 380 -39.02 -42.91 3.52
N PRO A 381 -39.70 -43.77 2.73
CA PRO A 381 -41.15 -43.85 2.81
C PRO A 381 -41.48 -44.15 4.27
N GLY A 382 -42.33 -43.31 4.86
CA GLY A 382 -42.73 -43.45 6.25
C GLY A 382 -43.13 -44.89 6.55
N ALA A 383 -42.44 -45.48 7.52
CA ALA A 383 -42.86 -46.70 8.18
C ALA A 383 -44.10 -46.45 9.03
#